data_AF-A0A0M8TE43-F1
#
_entry.id   AF-A0A0M8TE43-F1
#
_cell.length_a   1.000
_cell.length_b   1.000
_cell.length_c   1.000
_cell.angle_alpha   90.00
_cell.angle_beta   90.00
_cell.angle_gamma   90.00
#
_symmetry.space_group_name_H-M   'P 1'
#
loop_
_entity.id
_entity.type
_entity.pdbx_description
1 polymer ?
#
loop_
_entity_poly.entity_id
_entity_poly.type
_entity_poly.pdbx_seq_one_letter_code
_entity_poly.pdbx_strand_id
1 'polypeptide(L)'
;MPRRIVTGPTADGKAAVVEDGRPPRTHALQHTPGFVSSLVWATPAQPTVPFDGTDPTPAVTSYVPEPGATRVIHLVIPPDTVYASEDHDPAAAVAERLRTSPGLAELFEPDHPGMHTTDTVDYGVLLQGEIVLELDDGNEVTLAPGDVVVQNGTRHAWRNRSTSPATLLFVLIGARRNS
;
A
#
# COMPACT_ATOMS: atom_id res chain seq x y z
N MET A 1 1.51 -9.54 9.43
CA MET A 1 1.05 -9.74 8.03
C MET A 1 -0.42 -10.11 8.07
N PRO A 2 -1.28 -9.58 7.19
CA PRO A 2 -2.72 -9.80 7.27
C PRO A 2 -3.10 -11.22 6.83
N ARG A 3 -4.16 -11.76 7.42
CA ARG A 3 -4.93 -12.90 6.87
C ARG A 3 -5.92 -12.35 5.86
N ARG A 4 -5.97 -12.94 4.67
CA ARG A 4 -6.92 -12.65 3.59
C ARG A 4 -7.88 -13.83 3.45
N ILE A 5 -9.18 -13.52 3.44
CA ILE A 5 -10.25 -14.47 3.21
C ILE A 5 -10.97 -14.01 1.95
N VAL A 6 -10.99 -14.84 0.91
CA VAL A 6 -11.65 -14.57 -0.37
C VAL A 6 -12.87 -15.44 -0.48
N THR A 7 -14.00 -14.84 -0.86
CA THR A 7 -15.26 -15.54 -1.09
C THR A 7 -15.53 -15.71 -2.58
N GLY A 8 -16.14 -16.82 -2.94
CA GLY A 8 -16.55 -17.10 -4.32
C GLY A 8 -17.71 -18.09 -4.36
N PRO A 9 -18.21 -18.40 -5.56
CA PRO A 9 -19.27 -19.38 -5.73
C PRO A 9 -18.68 -20.81 -5.66
N THR A 10 -19.42 -21.74 -5.06
CA THR A 10 -19.21 -23.18 -5.23
C THR A 10 -19.66 -23.62 -6.64
N ALA A 11 -19.37 -24.87 -7.01
CA ALA A 11 -19.84 -25.45 -8.28
C ALA A 11 -21.38 -25.45 -8.43
N ASP A 12 -22.13 -25.48 -7.32
CA ASP A 12 -23.60 -25.36 -7.27
C ASP A 12 -24.10 -23.91 -7.01
N GLY A 13 -23.22 -22.90 -7.11
CA GLY A 13 -23.58 -21.49 -7.08
C GLY A 13 -23.79 -20.88 -5.69
N LYS A 14 -23.42 -21.56 -4.61
CA LYS A 14 -23.53 -21.05 -3.23
C LYS A 14 -22.30 -20.24 -2.85
N ALA A 15 -22.44 -19.29 -1.93
CA ALA A 15 -21.30 -18.55 -1.39
C ALA A 15 -20.42 -19.46 -0.51
N ALA A 16 -19.11 -19.44 -0.73
CA ALA A 16 -18.12 -20.16 0.07
C ALA A 16 -16.81 -19.37 0.18
N VAL A 17 -15.96 -19.76 1.13
CA VAL A 17 -14.57 -19.33 1.17
C VAL A 17 -13.80 -20.15 0.13
N VAL A 18 -13.15 -19.46 -0.80
CA VAL A 18 -12.36 -20.07 -1.88
C VAL A 18 -10.87 -19.94 -1.64
N GLU A 19 -10.44 -18.94 -0.85
CA GLU A 19 -9.07 -18.80 -0.37
C GLU A 19 -9.06 -18.28 1.06
N ASP A 20 -8.17 -18.84 1.89
CA ASP A 20 -7.96 -18.41 3.26
C ASP A 20 -6.48 -18.55 3.60
N GLY A 21 -5.79 -17.41 3.73
CA GLY A 21 -4.36 -17.43 3.97
C GLY A 21 -3.71 -16.07 3.85
N ARG A 22 -2.39 -16.07 3.70
CA ARG A 22 -1.63 -14.84 3.49
C ARG A 22 -1.77 -14.37 2.04
N PRO A 23 -1.86 -13.05 1.76
CA PRO A 23 -1.76 -12.56 0.40
C PRO A 23 -0.46 -13.02 -0.28
N PRO A 24 -0.51 -13.60 -1.49
CA PRO A 24 0.67 -14.17 -2.13
C PRO A 24 1.71 -13.08 -2.45
N ARG A 25 1.28 -11.86 -2.78
CA ARG A 25 2.14 -10.68 -2.98
C ARG A 25 2.40 -9.94 -1.67
N THR A 26 3.10 -10.61 -0.75
CA THR A 26 3.57 -9.98 0.50
C THR A 26 5.10 -9.97 0.56
N HIS A 27 5.69 -8.78 0.69
CA HIS A 27 7.12 -8.54 0.78
C HIS A 27 7.47 -7.93 2.14
N ALA A 28 8.30 -8.60 2.92
CA ALA A 28 9.03 -7.98 4.04
C ALA A 28 10.38 -7.54 3.49
N LEU A 29 10.67 -6.24 3.55
CA LEU A 29 11.85 -5.67 2.92
C LEU A 29 13.11 -6.02 3.71
N GLN A 30 14.15 -6.42 2.99
CA GLN A 30 15.44 -6.79 3.57
C GLN A 30 16.28 -5.56 3.90
N HIS A 31 16.25 -4.55 3.03
CA HIS A 31 17.02 -3.32 3.17
C HIS A 31 16.27 -2.21 3.91
N THR A 32 15.05 -2.49 4.38
CA THR A 32 14.29 -1.64 5.29
C THR A 32 13.60 -2.53 6.34
N PRO A 33 14.36 -3.02 7.35
CA PRO A 33 13.83 -3.95 8.33
C PRO A 33 12.55 -3.44 9.01
N GLY A 34 11.56 -4.33 9.13
CA GLY A 34 10.25 -4.01 9.71
C GLY A 34 9.25 -3.40 8.72
N PHE A 35 9.68 -2.98 7.53
CA PHE A 35 8.76 -2.58 6.47
C PHE A 35 8.17 -3.81 5.80
N VAL A 36 6.83 -3.89 5.76
CA VAL A 36 6.11 -5.00 5.13
C VAL A 36 5.00 -4.45 4.24
N SER A 37 5.03 -4.77 2.96
CA SER A 37 3.98 -4.43 2.00
C SER A 37 3.26 -5.69 1.54
N SER A 38 1.93 -5.71 1.66
CA SER A 38 1.09 -6.81 1.19
C SER A 38 0.05 -6.26 0.23
N LEU A 39 0.13 -6.62 -1.06
CA LEU A 39 -0.97 -6.39 -2.00
C LEU A 39 -2.05 -7.43 -1.71
N VAL A 40 -3.08 -7.02 -0.96
CA VAL A 40 -4.15 -7.90 -0.48
C VAL A 40 -5.06 -8.31 -1.63
N TRP A 41 -5.51 -7.35 -2.44
CA TRP A 41 -6.39 -7.60 -3.57
C TRP A 41 -6.23 -6.54 -4.66
N ALA A 42 -6.72 -6.84 -5.85
CA ALA A 42 -6.76 -5.93 -6.98
C ALA A 42 -8.06 -6.12 -7.75
N THR A 43 -8.57 -5.05 -8.36
CA THR A 43 -9.68 -5.13 -9.33
C THR A 43 -9.31 -4.41 -10.62
N PRO A 44 -9.79 -4.87 -11.79
CA PRO A 44 -9.77 -4.08 -13.00
C PRO A 44 -10.79 -2.93 -12.90
N ALA A 45 -10.77 -2.01 -13.87
CA ALA A 45 -11.70 -0.87 -13.88
C ALA A 45 -13.18 -1.26 -13.95
N GLN A 46 -13.47 -2.45 -14.47
CA GLN A 46 -14.80 -3.03 -14.55
C GLN A 46 -14.74 -4.48 -14.07
N PRO A 47 -14.82 -4.72 -12.74
CA PRO A 47 -14.79 -6.08 -12.22
C PRO A 47 -16.07 -6.83 -12.59
N THR A 48 -15.95 -8.14 -12.83
CA THR A 48 -17.08 -9.05 -13.00
C THR A 48 -17.34 -9.82 -11.72
N VAL A 49 -18.60 -10.21 -11.52
CA VAL A 49 -19.03 -11.09 -10.42
C VAL A 49 -19.89 -12.23 -10.99
N PRO A 50 -19.88 -13.41 -10.36
CA PRO A 50 -19.10 -13.79 -9.19
C PRO A 50 -17.60 -13.97 -9.49
N PHE A 51 -16.77 -14.05 -8.45
CA PHE A 51 -15.33 -14.31 -8.57
C PHE A 51 -15.07 -15.58 -9.41
N ASP A 52 -14.14 -15.50 -10.36
CA ASP A 52 -13.86 -16.56 -11.34
C ASP A 52 -12.87 -17.62 -10.85
N GLY A 53 -12.36 -17.48 -9.62
CA GLY A 53 -11.40 -18.41 -9.01
C GLY A 53 -9.93 -18.03 -9.25
N THR A 54 -9.64 -16.93 -9.96
CA THR A 54 -8.26 -16.51 -10.25
C THR A 54 -7.86 -15.31 -9.40
N ASP A 55 -6.92 -15.47 -8.47
CA ASP A 55 -6.34 -14.34 -7.73
C ASP A 55 -5.73 -13.32 -8.72
N PRO A 56 -6.17 -12.05 -8.71
CA PRO A 56 -5.69 -11.04 -9.64
C PRO A 56 -4.32 -10.47 -9.25
N THR A 57 -3.88 -10.63 -8.00
CA THR A 57 -2.67 -9.98 -7.47
C THR A 57 -1.36 -10.41 -8.16
N PRO A 58 -1.14 -11.67 -8.59
CA PRO A 58 0.07 -12.06 -9.31
C PRO A 58 0.21 -11.39 -10.68
N ALA A 59 -0.91 -11.01 -11.32
CA ALA A 59 -0.91 -10.35 -12.62
C ALA A 59 -0.69 -8.83 -12.55
N VAL A 60 -0.63 -8.25 -11.34
CA VAL A 60 -0.46 -6.80 -11.15
C VAL A 60 0.96 -6.38 -11.49
N THR A 61 1.08 -5.55 -12.53
CA THR A 61 2.34 -4.94 -12.99
C THR A 61 2.62 -3.56 -12.41
N SER A 62 1.60 -2.86 -11.90
CA SER A 62 1.71 -1.55 -11.24
C SER A 62 0.85 -1.49 -9.97
N TYR A 63 1.44 -0.94 -8.90
CA TYR A 63 0.75 -0.62 -7.64
C TYR A 63 -0.10 0.64 -7.74
N VAL A 64 0.13 1.49 -8.75
CA VAL A 64 -0.76 2.61 -9.08
C VAL A 64 -1.80 2.08 -10.07
N PRO A 65 -3.07 1.93 -9.66
CA PRO A 65 -4.11 1.44 -10.55
C PRO A 65 -4.47 2.45 -11.64
N GLU A 66 -4.81 1.94 -12.82
CA GLU A 66 -5.45 2.72 -13.89
C GLU A 66 -6.83 3.26 -13.48
N PRO A 67 -7.36 4.31 -14.13
CA PRO A 67 -8.67 4.87 -13.82
C PRO A 67 -9.79 3.82 -13.65
N GLY A 68 -10.43 3.83 -12.47
CA GLY A 68 -11.51 2.92 -12.08
C GLY A 68 -11.04 1.58 -11.49
N ALA A 69 -9.79 1.18 -11.68
CA ALA A 69 -9.22 -0.02 -11.06
C ALA A 69 -8.88 0.24 -9.58
N THR A 70 -8.80 -0.82 -8.77
CA THR A 70 -8.43 -0.67 -7.35
C THR A 70 -7.25 -1.54 -6.93
N ARG A 71 -6.53 -1.10 -5.91
CA ARG A 71 -5.54 -1.90 -5.17
C ARG A 71 -5.83 -1.80 -3.68
N VAL A 72 -5.81 -2.92 -2.98
CA VAL A 72 -5.86 -2.95 -1.52
C VAL A 72 -4.49 -3.32 -1.00
N ILE A 73 -3.85 -2.41 -0.28
CA ILE A 73 -2.47 -2.57 0.21
C ILE A 73 -2.49 -2.50 1.73
N HIS A 74 -1.96 -3.53 2.38
CA HIS A 74 -1.68 -3.51 3.81
C HIS A 74 -0.20 -3.25 4.03
N LEU A 75 0.11 -2.18 4.74
CA LEU A 75 1.46 -1.66 4.94
C LEU A 75 1.82 -1.67 6.42
N VAL A 76 3.01 -2.15 6.75
CA VAL A 76 3.64 -1.92 8.04
C VAL A 76 4.84 -1.02 7.79
N ILE A 77 4.85 0.15 8.46
CA ILE A 77 5.91 1.14 8.37
C ILE A 77 6.72 1.09 9.66
N PRO A 78 8.04 0.80 9.61
CA PRO A 78 8.87 0.79 10.80
C PRO A 78 9.15 2.22 11.28
N PRO A 79 9.67 2.40 12.50
CA PRO A 79 10.18 3.69 12.97
C PRO A 79 11.17 4.35 12.00
N ASP A 80 11.14 5.68 11.93
CA ASP A 80 12.01 6.47 11.03
C ASP A 80 13.51 6.25 11.34
N THR A 81 13.83 5.84 12.57
CA THR A 81 15.19 5.48 12.99
C THR A 81 15.80 4.34 12.16
N VAL A 82 14.99 3.50 11.50
CA VAL A 82 15.49 2.47 10.58
C VAL A 82 16.19 3.10 9.38
N TYR A 83 15.67 4.21 8.86
CA TYR A 83 16.25 4.91 7.70
C TYR A 83 17.47 5.76 8.10
N ALA A 84 17.57 6.15 9.37
CA ALA A 84 18.69 6.93 9.91
C ALA A 84 19.87 6.07 10.41
N SER A 85 19.75 4.73 10.37
CA SER A 85 20.80 3.82 10.81
C SER A 85 22.04 3.91 9.93
N GLU A 86 23.23 3.82 10.53
CA GLU A 86 24.51 3.77 9.79
C GLU A 86 24.62 2.53 8.88
N ASP A 87 23.94 1.45 9.25
CA ASP A 87 23.88 0.20 8.46
C ASP A 87 22.85 0.24 7.33
N HIS A 88 22.11 1.34 7.17
CA HIS A 88 21.13 1.47 6.09
C HIS A 88 21.85 1.68 4.76
N ASP A 89 21.52 0.86 3.76
CA ASP A 89 21.97 1.03 2.37
C ASP A 89 20.80 1.60 1.53
N PRO A 90 20.79 2.91 1.25
CA PRO A 90 19.69 3.54 0.52
C PRO A 90 19.59 3.04 -0.91
N ALA A 91 20.71 2.72 -1.56
CA ALA A 91 20.71 2.28 -2.95
C ALA A 91 20.09 0.89 -3.08
N ALA A 92 20.45 -0.04 -2.18
CA ALA A 92 19.85 -1.35 -2.13
C ALA A 92 18.36 -1.30 -1.73
N ALA A 93 17.98 -0.41 -0.80
CA ALA A 93 16.59 -0.19 -0.42
C ALA A 93 15.73 0.33 -1.58
N VAL A 94 16.25 1.27 -2.38
CA VAL A 94 15.57 1.77 -3.58
C VAL A 94 15.42 0.66 -4.62
N ALA A 95 16.49 -0.10 -4.91
CA ALA A 95 16.45 -1.21 -5.86
C ALA A 95 15.46 -2.30 -5.44
N GLU A 96 15.39 -2.61 -4.14
CA GLU A 96 14.41 -3.55 -3.60
C GLU A 96 12.97 -3.04 -3.81
N ARG A 97 12.72 -1.77 -3.50
CA ARG A 97 11.39 -1.17 -3.60
C ARG A 97 10.89 -1.09 -5.04
N LEU A 98 11.76 -0.78 -6.00
CA LEU A 98 11.45 -0.85 -7.44
C LEU A 98 10.98 -2.24 -7.86
N ARG A 99 11.61 -3.30 -7.34
CA ARG A 99 11.24 -4.69 -7.62
C ARG A 99 9.93 -5.10 -6.95
N THR A 100 9.67 -4.65 -5.72
CA THR A 100 8.51 -5.12 -4.93
C THR A 100 7.23 -4.31 -5.18
N SER A 101 7.37 -3.04 -5.55
CA SER A 101 6.27 -2.08 -5.70
C SER A 101 6.34 -1.29 -7.01
N PRO A 102 6.42 -1.98 -8.18
CA PRO A 102 6.54 -1.32 -9.47
C PRO A 102 5.38 -0.37 -9.75
N GLY A 103 5.64 0.69 -10.50
CA GLY A 103 4.70 1.76 -10.85
C GLY A 103 4.47 2.78 -9.76
N LEU A 104 4.51 2.36 -8.48
CA LEU A 104 4.51 3.27 -7.34
C LEU A 104 5.92 3.73 -7.02
N ALA A 105 6.91 2.85 -7.17
CA ALA A 105 8.21 3.09 -6.57
C ALA A 105 9.00 4.21 -7.24
N GLU A 106 8.81 4.35 -8.55
CA GLU A 106 9.39 5.34 -9.45
C GLU A 106 8.87 6.76 -9.21
N LEU A 107 7.73 6.90 -8.52
CA LEU A 107 7.09 8.20 -8.24
C LEU A 107 7.63 8.89 -6.98
N PHE A 108 8.53 8.22 -6.26
CA PHE A 108 9.15 8.82 -5.08
C PHE A 108 10.26 9.76 -5.47
N GLU A 109 10.25 10.92 -4.83
CA GLU A 109 11.16 12.00 -5.13
C GLU A 109 12.55 11.73 -4.53
N PRO A 110 13.63 11.78 -5.34
CA PRO A 110 14.99 11.57 -4.85
C PRO A 110 15.42 12.58 -3.79
N ASP A 111 15.03 13.85 -3.97
CA ASP A 111 15.43 14.97 -3.11
C ASP A 111 14.53 15.14 -1.88
N HIS A 112 13.39 14.45 -1.85
CA HIS A 112 12.43 14.48 -0.75
C HIS A 112 12.02 13.06 -0.35
N PRO A 113 12.84 12.36 0.47
CA PRO A 113 12.63 10.96 0.80
C PRO A 113 11.21 10.68 1.27
N GLY A 114 10.55 9.70 0.66
CA GLY A 114 9.18 9.31 1.00
C GLY A 114 8.08 10.15 0.36
N MET A 115 8.38 11.36 -0.13
CA MET A 115 7.40 12.19 -0.84
C MET A 115 7.13 11.60 -2.21
N HIS A 116 5.85 11.51 -2.56
CA HIS A 116 5.39 11.02 -3.85
C HIS A 116 3.97 11.52 -4.14
N THR A 117 3.57 11.42 -5.40
CA THR A 117 2.22 11.74 -5.87
C THR A 117 1.73 10.63 -6.79
N THR A 118 0.47 10.22 -6.63
CA THR A 118 -0.19 9.20 -7.46
C THR A 118 -1.46 9.77 -8.10
N ASP A 119 -1.81 9.27 -9.28
CA ASP A 119 -3.10 9.57 -9.93
C ASP A 119 -4.20 8.68 -9.36
N THR A 120 -4.44 8.83 -8.05
CA THR A 120 -5.38 8.00 -7.30
C THR A 120 -6.18 8.82 -6.29
N VAL A 121 -7.32 8.27 -5.88
CA VAL A 121 -7.97 8.61 -4.62
C VAL A 121 -7.76 7.44 -3.67
N ASP A 122 -7.17 7.70 -2.50
CA ASP A 122 -6.82 6.66 -1.55
C ASP A 122 -7.61 6.81 -0.26
N TYR A 123 -8.17 5.70 0.22
CA TYR A 123 -8.68 5.59 1.59
C TYR A 123 -7.62 4.90 2.44
N GLY A 124 -6.86 5.69 3.19
CA GLY A 124 -5.84 5.21 4.12
C GLY A 124 -6.41 5.11 5.53
N VAL A 125 -6.40 3.93 6.12
CA VAL A 125 -6.89 3.70 7.50
C VAL A 125 -5.71 3.31 8.37
N LEU A 126 -5.47 4.04 9.46
CA LEU A 126 -4.51 3.61 10.47
C LEU A 126 -5.14 2.51 11.33
N LEU A 127 -4.56 1.31 11.29
CA LEU A 127 -5.06 0.15 12.05
C LEU A 127 -4.37 0.03 13.42
N GLN A 128 -3.10 0.37 13.51
CA GLN A 128 -2.29 0.23 14.72
C GLN A 128 -1.12 1.22 14.71
N GLY A 129 -0.74 1.70 15.90
CA GLY A 129 0.41 2.59 16.09
C GLY A 129 0.04 4.06 15.96
N GLU A 130 1.02 4.88 15.61
CA GLU A 130 0.89 6.30 15.34
C GLU A 130 1.69 6.59 14.06
N ILE A 131 1.15 7.42 13.17
CA ILE A 131 1.84 7.83 11.94
C ILE A 131 1.52 9.28 11.65
N VAL A 132 2.48 10.02 11.08
CA VAL A 132 2.27 11.38 10.60
C VAL A 132 2.10 11.35 9.09
N LEU A 133 1.03 11.97 8.61
CA LEU A 133 0.88 12.37 7.21
C LEU A 133 1.57 13.72 7.02
N GLU A 134 2.61 13.74 6.19
CA GLU A 134 3.31 14.95 5.76
C GLU A 134 2.84 15.35 4.36
N LEU A 135 2.53 16.63 4.18
CA LEU A 135 2.10 17.27 2.95
C LEU A 135 3.08 18.40 2.56
N ASP A 136 2.73 19.19 1.54
CA ASP A 136 3.54 20.34 1.12
C ASP A 136 3.72 21.39 2.22
N ASP A 137 4.82 22.14 2.12
CA ASP A 137 5.16 23.27 2.99
C ASP A 137 5.22 22.93 4.50
N GLY A 138 5.49 21.66 4.83
CA GLY A 138 5.57 21.18 6.21
C GLY A 138 4.22 21.06 6.90
N ASN A 139 3.12 21.04 6.15
CA ASN A 139 1.81 20.73 6.69
C ASN A 139 1.75 19.26 7.13
N GLU A 140 1.40 19.02 8.38
CA GLU A 140 1.43 17.69 8.97
C GLU A 140 0.18 17.41 9.80
N VAL A 141 -0.26 16.15 9.79
CA VAL A 141 -1.33 15.64 10.64
C VAL A 141 -0.89 14.32 11.25
N THR A 142 -0.94 14.20 12.57
CA THR A 142 -0.70 12.93 13.28
C THR A 142 -2.01 12.15 13.37
N LEU A 143 -1.96 10.87 13.03
CA LEU A 143 -3.11 9.96 13.05
C LEU A 143 -3.03 9.01 14.26
N ALA A 144 -4.20 8.67 14.80
CA ALA A 144 -4.41 7.61 15.77
C ALA A 144 -5.17 6.41 15.15
N PRO A 145 -5.10 5.21 15.75
CA PRO A 145 -5.80 4.04 15.22
C PRO A 145 -7.31 4.29 15.07
N GLY A 146 -7.83 3.97 13.89
CA GLY A 146 -9.21 4.24 13.49
C GLY A 146 -9.38 5.48 12.60
N ASP A 147 -8.38 6.37 12.54
CA ASP A 147 -8.42 7.52 11.64
C ASP A 147 -8.38 7.09 10.18
N VAL A 148 -9.11 7.84 9.34
CA VAL A 148 -9.20 7.62 7.90
C VAL A 148 -8.75 8.87 7.17
N VAL A 149 -7.72 8.73 6.35
CA VAL A 149 -7.24 9.73 5.40
C VAL A 149 -7.89 9.48 4.05
N VAL A 150 -8.41 10.55 3.46
CA VAL A 150 -8.83 10.59 2.05
C VAL A 150 -7.75 11.35 1.29
N GLN A 151 -6.84 10.62 0.64
CA GLN A 151 -5.75 11.20 -0.13
C GLN A 151 -6.20 11.42 -1.58
N ASN A 152 -6.38 12.67 -2.00
CA ASN A 152 -6.95 13.02 -3.30
C ASN A 152 -5.86 13.39 -4.32
N GLY A 153 -4.94 12.47 -4.60
CA GLY A 153 -3.88 12.67 -5.60
C GLY A 153 -2.90 13.80 -5.29
N THR A 154 -2.78 14.15 -4.01
CA THR A 154 -1.88 15.17 -3.45
C THR A 154 -0.53 14.57 -3.07
N ARG A 155 0.51 15.40 -3.18
CA ARG A 155 1.88 15.05 -2.82
C ARG A 155 1.98 14.82 -1.31
N HIS A 156 2.58 13.70 -0.90
CA HIS A 156 2.62 13.33 0.52
C HIS A 156 3.70 12.31 0.87
N ALA A 157 4.00 12.20 2.17
CA ALA A 157 4.77 11.13 2.78
C ALA A 157 4.14 10.64 4.08
N TRP A 158 4.54 9.44 4.49
CA TRP A 158 4.19 8.84 5.77
C TRP A 158 5.42 8.78 6.66
N ARG A 159 5.36 9.38 7.85
CA ARG A 159 6.47 9.43 8.81
C ARG A 159 6.11 8.67 10.07
N ASN A 160 6.97 7.76 10.49
CA ASN A 160 6.80 7.05 11.75
C ASN A 160 7.85 7.53 12.75
N ARG A 161 7.58 8.66 13.37
CA ARG A 161 8.47 9.26 14.38
C ARG A 161 8.34 8.60 15.75
N SER A 162 7.48 7.57 15.87
CA SER A 162 7.33 6.78 17.08
C SER A 162 8.43 5.72 17.20
N THR A 163 8.47 5.01 18.33
CA THR A 163 9.40 3.90 18.56
C THR A 163 8.81 2.53 18.21
N SER A 164 7.61 2.47 17.62
CA SER A 164 6.91 1.23 17.30
C SER A 164 6.41 1.22 15.85
N PRO A 165 6.25 0.05 15.22
CA PRO A 165 5.70 -0.01 13.87
C PRO A 165 4.26 0.53 13.80
N ALA A 166 3.95 1.24 12.72
CA ALA A 166 2.60 1.66 12.37
C ALA A 166 2.05 0.76 11.27
N THR A 167 0.76 0.41 11.34
CA THR A 167 0.10 -0.45 10.34
C THR A 167 -1.05 0.29 9.68
N LEU A 168 -1.00 0.42 8.35
CA LEU A 168 -2.03 1.05 7.54
C LEU A 168 -2.67 0.06 6.57
N LEU A 169 -3.95 0.29 6.26
CA LEU A 169 -4.63 -0.30 5.12
C LEU A 169 -4.98 0.82 4.15
N PHE A 170 -4.57 0.67 2.89
CA PHE A 170 -4.93 1.57 1.82
C PHE A 170 -5.84 0.89 0.81
N VAL A 171 -6.88 1.61 0.39
CA VAL A 171 -7.63 1.30 -0.84
C VAL A 171 -7.34 2.40 -1.83
N LEU A 172 -6.52 2.10 -2.84
CA LEU A 172 -6.20 3.02 -3.93
C LEU A 172 -7.23 2.81 -5.04
N ILE A 173 -7.80 3.91 -5.52
CA ILE A 173 -8.70 3.92 -6.67
C ILE A 173 -8.03 4.76 -7.75
N GLY A 174 -7.76 4.15 -8.91
CA GLY A 174 -7.15 4.87 -10.02
C GLY A 174 -8.06 5.99 -10.49
N ALA A 175 -7.47 7.16 -10.71
CA ALA A 175 -8.19 8.37 -11.09
C ALA A 175 -7.56 9.01 -12.31
N ARG A 176 -8.32 9.88 -12.99
CA ARG A 176 -7.75 10.79 -13.99
C ARG A 176 -7.36 12.07 -13.28
N ARG A 177 -6.12 12.52 -13.48
CA ARG A 177 -5.70 13.86 -13.07
C ARG A 177 -6.34 14.88 -14.01
N ASN A 178 -7.08 15.83 -13.45
CA ASN A 178 -7.46 17.02 -14.19
C ASN A 178 -6.25 17.94 -14.26
N SER A 179 -5.99 18.49 -15.46
CA SER A 179 -4.94 19.47 -15.72
C SER A 179 -5.04 20.70 -14.81
#